data_AF-A0A7S6S492-F1
#
_entry.id   AF-A0A7S6S492-F1
#
_cell.length_a   1.000
_cell.length_b   1.000
_cell.length_c   1.000
_cell.angle_alpha   90.00
_cell.angle_beta   90.00
_cell.angle_gamma   90.00
#
_symmetry.space_group_name_H-M   'P 1'
#
loop_
_entity.id
_entity.type
_entity.pdbx_description
1 polymer ?
#
loop_
_entity_poly.entity_id
_entity_poly.type
_entity_poly.pdbx_seq_one_letter_code
_entity_poly.pdbx_strand_id
1 'polypeptide(L)'
;MIRSTILAAAVAAGLAASSSSAQYVMMPDSTNNRLVLFDPQTGALVNSNYFALQSGVTPIHAMQVGQEIWISEQVGDKLARFDLVGNSLGAVTGGMDNIRGMGLVNGRVYVTNAGTANGAPGAAVIMFDTAGNNLGFFATPNAPSPFGILNHQGGILVSSSSANDDIHRYSISGVSQGTFHNSTSLNFAEQMDHDHSGNVLVAGFSSPAGIYTLDANTGAILSSFTASGARGVFQLGNGNILWSNSAGAHVYDVNTQISTQVYAGGGRYFDLLVIPAPGAAALLGLGALVGGRRRRR
;
A
#
# COMPACT_ATOMS: atom_id res chain seq x y z
N MET A 1 -47.42 54.18 28.26
CA MET A 1 -46.37 53.36 28.92
C MET A 1 -46.74 51.89 28.75
N ILE A 2 -46.48 51.30 27.56
CA ILE A 2 -46.52 49.85 27.32
C ILE A 2 -45.37 49.57 26.34
N ARG A 3 -44.46 48.70 26.76
CA ARG A 3 -43.21 48.30 26.11
C ARG A 3 -43.47 47.08 25.22
N SER A 4 -42.75 47.03 24.09
CA SER A 4 -42.10 45.85 23.47
C SER A 4 -43.01 44.69 23.01
N THR A 5 -42.73 43.93 21.96
CA THR A 5 -41.44 43.38 21.51
C THR A 5 -41.59 42.98 20.04
N ILE A 6 -40.63 43.37 19.19
CA ILE A 6 -40.46 42.82 17.83
C ILE A 6 -39.74 41.48 17.99
N LEU A 7 -40.35 40.40 17.52
CA LEU A 7 -39.73 39.08 17.47
C LEU A 7 -38.93 38.96 16.16
N ALA A 8 -37.60 39.06 16.25
CA ALA A 8 -36.72 38.70 15.15
C ALA A 8 -36.49 37.18 15.19
N ALA A 9 -37.11 36.45 14.27
CA ALA A 9 -36.79 35.05 14.04
C ALA A 9 -35.50 34.98 13.19
N ALA A 10 -34.36 34.76 13.86
CA ALA A 10 -33.13 34.37 13.18
C ALA A 10 -33.23 32.89 12.80
N VAL A 11 -33.45 32.61 11.51
CA VAL A 11 -33.25 31.27 10.95
C VAL A 11 -31.76 31.03 10.85
N ALA A 12 -31.19 30.34 11.84
CA ALA A 12 -29.86 29.78 11.73
C ALA A 12 -29.93 28.57 10.78
N ALA A 13 -29.63 28.79 9.51
CA ALA A 13 -29.34 27.72 8.56
C ALA A 13 -28.00 27.09 8.98
N GLY A 14 -28.06 26.03 9.78
CA GLY A 14 -26.91 25.19 10.07
C GLY A 14 -26.45 24.53 8.77
N LEU A 15 -25.30 24.98 8.24
CA LEU A 15 -24.54 24.23 7.25
C LEU A 15 -24.05 22.94 7.93
N ALA A 16 -24.81 21.87 7.78
CA ALA A 16 -24.27 20.52 8.00
C ALA A 16 -23.22 20.29 6.91
N ALA A 17 -21.98 20.65 7.20
CA ALA A 17 -20.84 20.22 6.39
C ALA A 17 -20.82 18.69 6.46
N SER A 18 -21.22 18.03 5.39
CA SER A 18 -21.02 16.60 5.20
C SER A 18 -19.53 16.32 5.37
N SER A 19 -19.17 15.70 6.49
CA SER A 19 -17.80 15.43 6.85
C SER A 19 -17.29 14.23 6.05
N SER A 20 -16.90 14.45 4.79
CA SER A 20 -16.37 13.38 3.93
C SER A 20 -14.98 12.94 4.43
N SER A 21 -14.75 11.64 4.51
CA SER A 21 -13.41 11.08 4.69
C SER A 21 -12.51 11.44 3.52
N ALA A 22 -11.24 11.77 3.78
CA ALA A 22 -10.25 11.93 2.71
C ALA A 22 -9.65 10.56 2.36
N GLN A 23 -9.40 10.34 1.06
CA GLN A 23 -8.73 9.14 0.56
C GLN A 23 -7.43 9.51 -0.14
N TYR A 24 -6.39 8.71 0.08
CA TYR A 24 -5.07 8.87 -0.51
C TYR A 24 -4.52 7.51 -0.88
N VAL A 25 -3.60 7.46 -1.84
CA VAL A 25 -2.70 6.32 -1.99
C VAL A 25 -1.42 6.62 -1.23
N MET A 26 -1.02 5.74 -0.32
CA MET A 26 0.21 5.87 0.44
C MET A 26 1.33 5.01 -0.15
N MET A 27 2.56 5.50 -0.05
CA MET A 27 3.77 4.78 -0.46
C MET A 27 4.92 5.09 0.50
N PRO A 28 5.63 4.10 1.05
CA PRO A 28 6.89 4.37 1.73
C PRO A 28 7.99 4.70 0.73
N ASP A 29 8.74 5.76 1.00
CA ASP A 29 10.03 6.03 0.37
C ASP A 29 11.14 5.46 1.26
N SER A 30 11.74 4.37 0.77
CA SER A 30 12.81 3.64 1.46
C SER A 30 14.20 4.30 1.35
N THR A 31 14.41 5.24 0.44
CA THR A 31 15.66 6.01 0.33
C THR A 31 15.63 7.19 1.27
N ASN A 32 14.51 7.91 1.30
CA ASN A 32 14.35 9.13 2.07
C ASN A 32 13.66 8.96 3.42
N ASN A 33 13.28 7.72 3.78
CA ASN A 33 12.68 7.34 5.06
C ASN A 33 11.48 8.21 5.42
N ARG A 34 10.43 8.17 4.58
CA ARG A 34 9.19 8.93 4.78
C ARG A 34 8.00 8.23 4.15
N LEU A 35 6.79 8.50 4.64
CA LEU A 35 5.57 8.14 3.94
C LEU A 35 5.15 9.27 2.99
N VAL A 36 4.69 8.91 1.79
CA VAL A 36 4.27 9.81 0.72
C VAL A 36 2.81 9.54 0.39
N LEU A 37 2.04 10.59 0.09
CA LEU A 37 0.63 10.48 -0.31
C LEU A 37 0.42 10.98 -1.74
N PHE A 38 -0.41 10.26 -2.47
CA PHE A 38 -0.90 10.58 -3.80
C PHE A 38 -2.42 10.65 -3.84
N ASP A 39 -2.92 11.36 -4.84
CA ASP A 39 -4.34 11.43 -5.16
C ASP A 39 -4.78 10.10 -5.82
N PRO A 40 -5.80 9.40 -5.28
CA PRO A 40 -6.19 8.08 -5.79
C PRO A 40 -6.89 8.14 -7.15
N GLN A 41 -7.36 9.30 -7.59
CA GLN A 41 -8.03 9.47 -8.88
C GLN A 41 -7.02 9.71 -10.01
N THR A 42 -5.94 10.41 -9.73
CA THR A 42 -5.02 10.95 -10.75
C THR A 42 -3.57 10.52 -10.58
N GLY A 43 -3.18 10.03 -9.41
CA GLY A 43 -1.80 9.70 -9.06
C GLY A 43 -0.94 10.93 -8.80
N ALA A 44 -1.53 12.14 -8.78
CA ALA A 44 -0.80 13.36 -8.46
C ALA A 44 -0.26 13.31 -7.03
N LEU A 45 0.97 13.78 -6.85
CA LEU A 45 1.58 13.92 -5.53
C LEU A 45 0.77 14.89 -4.66
N VAL A 46 0.28 14.43 -3.52
CA VAL A 46 -0.45 15.25 -2.53
C VAL A 46 0.47 15.71 -1.41
N ASN A 47 1.28 14.80 -0.86
CA ASN A 47 2.20 15.12 0.22
C ASN A 47 3.49 14.28 0.09
N SER A 48 4.62 14.94 -0.18
CA SER A 48 5.94 14.30 -0.32
C SER A 48 6.64 13.94 0.98
N ASN A 49 6.03 14.26 2.13
CA ASN A 49 6.59 14.03 3.45
C ASN A 49 5.47 13.99 4.49
N TYR A 50 4.59 12.99 4.38
CA TYR A 50 3.45 12.84 5.27
C TYR A 50 3.89 12.69 6.73
N PHE A 51 4.80 11.75 6.98
CA PHE A 51 5.60 11.68 8.20
C PHE A 51 6.90 10.93 7.95
N ALA A 52 7.86 11.09 8.87
CA ALA A 52 9.18 10.46 8.79
C ALA A 52 9.13 8.99 9.24
N LEU A 53 9.91 8.15 8.59
CA LEU A 53 10.14 6.75 8.94
C LEU A 53 11.54 6.58 9.54
N GLN A 54 11.75 5.47 10.24
CA GLN A 54 13.06 5.15 10.78
C GLN A 54 14.07 4.94 9.62
N SER A 55 15.31 5.42 9.79
CA SER A 55 16.38 5.17 8.82
C SER A 55 17.01 3.79 9.00
N GLY A 56 17.53 3.23 7.91
CA GLY A 56 18.28 1.97 7.93
C GLY A 56 17.44 0.69 8.05
N VAL A 57 16.11 0.79 8.00
CA VAL A 57 15.19 -0.35 8.18
C VAL A 57 14.54 -0.87 6.90
N THR A 58 14.71 -0.15 5.78
CA THR A 58 14.07 -0.45 4.47
C THR A 58 12.56 -0.71 4.60
N PRO A 59 11.73 0.34 4.71
CA PRO A 59 10.28 0.18 4.69
C PRO A 59 9.83 -0.35 3.32
N ILE A 60 8.90 -1.31 3.28
CA ILE A 60 8.42 -1.95 2.04
C ILE A 60 6.96 -1.65 1.77
N HIS A 61 6.08 -1.91 2.73
CA HIS A 61 4.64 -1.76 2.54
C HIS A 61 4.06 -0.96 3.70
N ALA A 62 3.27 0.08 3.39
CA ALA A 62 2.43 0.77 4.34
C ALA A 62 0.98 0.38 4.05
N MET A 63 0.27 -0.15 5.05
CA MET A 63 -1.10 -0.64 4.93
C MET A 63 -1.94 -0.10 6.10
N GLN A 64 -3.19 0.29 5.84
CA GLN A 64 -4.08 0.74 6.90
C GLN A 64 -4.68 -0.47 7.63
N VAL A 65 -4.55 -0.49 8.96
CA VAL A 65 -5.10 -1.52 9.84
C VAL A 65 -6.01 -0.83 10.86
N GLY A 66 -7.30 -0.74 10.53
CA GLY A 66 -8.26 0.02 11.33
C GLY A 66 -7.90 1.51 11.39
N GLN A 67 -7.60 2.02 12.59
CA GLN A 67 -7.23 3.42 12.84
C GLN A 67 -5.70 3.63 12.88
N GLU A 68 -4.93 2.68 12.35
CA GLU A 68 -3.47 2.72 12.32
C GLU A 68 -2.95 2.55 10.91
N ILE A 69 -1.73 3.02 10.69
CA ILE A 69 -0.91 2.69 9.53
C ILE A 69 0.20 1.76 10.03
N TRP A 70 0.25 0.56 9.47
CA TRP A 70 1.30 -0.41 9.75
C TRP A 70 2.30 -0.40 8.60
N ILE A 71 3.58 -0.46 8.93
CA ILE A 71 4.67 -0.44 7.96
C ILE A 71 5.56 -1.66 8.18
N SER A 72 5.71 -2.48 7.15
CA SER A 72 6.69 -3.56 7.17
C SER A 72 8.09 -3.03 6.89
N GLU A 73 9.02 -3.43 7.74
CA GLU A 73 10.43 -3.04 7.65
C GLU A 73 11.30 -4.26 7.37
N GLN A 74 11.88 -4.31 6.17
CA GLN A 74 12.60 -5.49 5.71
C GLN A 74 13.88 -5.76 6.49
N VAL A 75 14.64 -4.72 6.83
CA VAL A 75 15.87 -4.82 7.62
C VAL A 75 15.59 -4.54 9.11
N GLY A 76 14.47 -3.87 9.40
CA GLY A 76 14.03 -3.61 10.77
C GLY A 76 13.39 -4.82 11.45
N ASP A 77 13.00 -5.85 10.68
CA ASP A 77 12.40 -7.10 11.16
C ASP A 77 11.18 -6.90 12.07
N LYS A 78 10.37 -5.89 11.75
CA LYS A 78 9.23 -5.47 12.57
C LYS A 78 8.14 -4.79 11.75
N LEU A 79 6.94 -4.76 12.34
CA LEU A 79 5.83 -3.94 11.85
C LEU A 79 5.79 -2.66 12.68
N ALA A 80 6.24 -1.54 12.13
CA ALA A 80 6.10 -0.24 12.78
C ALA A 80 4.65 0.24 12.70
N ARG A 81 4.13 0.80 13.79
CA ARG A 81 2.73 1.21 13.93
C ARG A 81 2.65 2.71 14.15
N PHE A 82 1.74 3.35 13.43
CA PHE A 82 1.48 4.77 13.52
C PHE A 82 -0.02 5.00 13.59
N ASP A 83 -0.46 6.09 14.23
CA ASP A 83 -1.82 6.56 14.04
C ASP A 83 -2.00 7.11 12.60
N LEU A 84 -3.23 7.42 12.22
CA LEU A 84 -3.52 7.90 10.88
C LEU A 84 -2.83 9.22 10.52
N VAL A 85 -2.28 9.97 11.47
CA VAL A 85 -1.57 11.24 11.22
C VAL A 85 -0.05 11.16 11.42
N GLY A 86 0.48 9.96 11.68
CA GLY A 86 1.92 9.69 11.70
C GLY A 86 2.58 9.74 13.08
N ASN A 87 1.83 9.77 14.19
CA ASN A 87 2.43 9.58 15.52
C ASN A 87 2.73 8.10 15.73
N SER A 88 3.93 7.77 16.23
CA SER A 88 4.30 6.38 16.50
C SER A 88 3.50 5.80 17.67
N LEU A 89 2.98 4.59 17.47
CA LEU A 89 2.26 3.77 18.45
C LEU A 89 3.10 2.58 18.95
N GLY A 90 4.35 2.47 18.51
CA GLY A 90 5.24 1.35 18.79
C GLY A 90 5.39 0.42 17.57
N ALA A 91 5.68 -0.86 17.83
CA ALA A 91 5.89 -1.86 16.78
C ALA A 91 5.52 -3.28 17.26
N VAL A 92 5.17 -4.15 16.32
CA VAL A 92 5.15 -5.61 16.52
C VAL A 92 6.55 -6.14 16.23
N THR A 93 7.15 -6.89 17.16
CA THR A 93 8.53 -7.38 17.07
C THR A 93 8.63 -8.87 17.37
N GLY A 94 9.73 -9.50 16.92
CA GLY A 94 10.03 -10.91 17.15
C GLY A 94 9.35 -11.86 16.16
N GLY A 95 9.98 -13.01 15.89
CA GLY A 95 9.45 -14.02 14.98
C GLY A 95 9.39 -13.61 13.51
N MET A 96 10.10 -12.54 13.15
CA MET A 96 10.15 -11.93 11.81
C MET A 96 11.60 -11.69 11.39
N ASP A 97 11.91 -11.93 10.12
CA ASP A 97 13.20 -11.65 9.49
C ASP A 97 13.01 -11.49 7.98
N ASN A 98 13.50 -10.38 7.42
CA ASN A 98 13.41 -10.08 6.00
C ASN A 98 11.95 -10.05 5.52
N ILE A 99 11.08 -9.41 6.30
CA ILE A 99 9.65 -9.26 5.97
C ILE A 99 9.42 -8.22 4.87
N ARG A 100 8.37 -8.38 4.06
CA ARG A 100 8.18 -7.55 2.86
C ARG A 100 6.74 -7.09 2.75
N GLY A 101 5.99 -7.54 1.75
CA GLY A 101 4.58 -7.22 1.58
C GLY A 101 3.70 -7.73 2.73
N MET A 102 2.55 -7.08 2.85
CA MET A 102 1.50 -7.40 3.81
C MET A 102 0.15 -7.43 3.11
N GLY A 103 -0.85 -8.08 3.71
CA GLY A 103 -2.24 -7.99 3.29
C GLY A 103 -3.20 -8.17 4.47
N LEU A 104 -4.29 -7.39 4.49
CA LEU A 104 -5.33 -7.47 5.50
C LEU A 104 -6.51 -8.28 4.95
N VAL A 105 -6.74 -9.48 5.48
CA VAL A 105 -7.80 -10.38 5.01
C VAL A 105 -8.61 -10.88 6.20
N ASN A 106 -9.92 -10.65 6.18
CA ASN A 106 -10.86 -11.11 7.22
C ASN A 106 -10.41 -10.77 8.66
N GLY A 107 -9.89 -9.56 8.87
CA GLY A 107 -9.42 -9.10 10.19
C GLY A 107 -8.08 -9.68 10.65
N ARG A 108 -7.30 -10.28 9.74
CA ARG A 108 -5.94 -10.75 9.99
C ARG A 108 -4.95 -10.08 9.06
N VAL A 109 -3.81 -9.71 9.60
CA VAL A 109 -2.66 -9.19 8.85
C VAL A 109 -1.77 -10.37 8.50
N TYR A 110 -1.57 -10.60 7.21
CA TYR A 110 -0.66 -11.59 6.65
C TYR A 110 0.61 -10.87 6.21
N VAL A 111 1.77 -11.39 6.61
CA VAL A 111 3.08 -10.77 6.37
C VAL A 111 4.00 -11.81 5.75
N THR A 112 4.62 -11.49 4.61
CA THR A 112 5.63 -12.37 4.01
C THR A 112 6.90 -12.37 4.85
N ASN A 113 7.53 -13.53 4.99
CA ASN A 113 8.79 -13.72 5.69
C ASN A 113 9.70 -14.63 4.87
N ALA A 114 10.98 -14.28 4.76
CA ALA A 114 11.95 -15.11 4.03
C ALA A 114 13.12 -15.56 4.91
N GLY A 115 13.43 -14.83 5.97
CA GLY A 115 14.59 -15.07 6.81
C GLY A 115 14.31 -15.96 8.03
N THR A 116 15.37 -16.29 8.77
CA THR A 116 15.35 -17.20 9.94
C THR A 116 15.93 -16.58 11.22
N ALA A 117 16.44 -15.34 11.16
CA ALA A 117 16.88 -14.60 12.32
C ALA A 117 15.71 -14.24 13.23
N ASN A 118 16.01 -13.76 14.44
CA ASN A 118 15.01 -13.28 15.42
C ASN A 118 13.87 -14.28 15.76
N GLY A 119 14.11 -15.59 15.56
CA GLY A 119 13.11 -16.65 15.76
C GLY A 119 12.09 -16.78 14.62
N ALA A 120 12.39 -16.21 13.44
CA ALA A 120 11.53 -16.27 12.27
C ALA A 120 11.51 -17.68 11.62
N PRO A 121 10.39 -18.07 10.99
CA PRO A 121 10.19 -19.43 10.49
C PRO A 121 10.85 -19.75 9.14
N GLY A 122 11.61 -18.84 8.53
CA GLY A 122 12.07 -18.98 7.14
C GLY A 122 10.99 -18.59 6.13
N ALA A 123 10.97 -19.22 4.96
CA ALA A 123 10.00 -18.95 3.90
C ALA A 123 8.56 -19.27 4.37
N ALA A 124 7.82 -18.22 4.71
CA ALA A 124 6.50 -18.35 5.33
C ALA A 124 5.64 -17.09 5.12
N VAL A 125 4.36 -17.24 5.48
CA VAL A 125 3.48 -16.12 5.79
C VAL A 125 3.15 -16.17 7.28
N ILE A 126 3.48 -15.10 7.98
CA ILE A 126 3.18 -14.92 9.40
C ILE A 126 1.84 -14.18 9.52
N MET A 127 1.03 -14.56 10.49
CA MET A 127 -0.29 -14.01 10.70
C MET A 127 -0.35 -13.25 12.02
N PHE A 128 -0.97 -12.08 12.00
CA PHE A 128 -1.27 -11.28 13.19
C PHE A 128 -2.76 -10.92 13.21
N ASP A 129 -3.31 -10.71 14.41
CA ASP A 129 -4.56 -9.97 14.53
C ASP A 129 -4.31 -8.46 14.38
N THR A 130 -5.36 -7.65 14.33
CA THR A 130 -5.26 -6.19 14.19
C THR A 130 -4.76 -5.48 15.46
N ALA A 131 -4.58 -6.19 16.58
CA ALA A 131 -3.95 -5.66 17.79
C ALA A 131 -2.43 -5.89 17.78
N GLY A 132 -1.92 -6.75 16.89
CA GLY A 132 -0.50 -7.10 16.76
C GLY A 132 -0.13 -8.42 17.44
N ASN A 133 -1.10 -9.21 17.90
CA ASN A 133 -0.80 -10.52 18.47
C ASN A 133 -0.47 -11.52 17.36
N ASN A 134 0.61 -12.27 17.52
CA ASN A 134 1.02 -13.31 16.59
C ASN A 134 0.04 -14.50 16.66
N LEU A 135 -0.50 -14.90 15.52
CA LEU A 135 -1.47 -16.00 15.36
C LEU A 135 -0.84 -17.28 14.78
N GLY A 136 0.48 -17.29 14.62
CA GLY A 136 1.25 -18.36 13.99
C GLY A 136 1.64 -18.03 12.55
N PHE A 137 2.07 -19.06 11.82
CA PHE A 137 2.52 -18.94 10.43
C PHE A 137 2.16 -20.21 9.64
N PHE A 138 2.26 -20.12 8.33
CA PHE A 138 2.33 -21.29 7.46
C PHE A 138 3.51 -21.16 6.49
N ALA A 139 4.14 -22.29 6.17
CA ALA A 139 5.27 -22.33 5.26
C ALA A 139 4.81 -22.10 3.81
N THR A 140 5.69 -21.49 2.99
CA THR A 140 5.44 -21.26 1.56
C THR A 140 6.41 -22.06 0.69
N PRO A 141 6.35 -23.40 0.69
CA PRO A 141 7.34 -24.22 -0.02
C PRO A 141 7.36 -23.96 -1.53
N ASN A 142 6.23 -23.52 -2.10
CA ASN A 142 6.10 -23.19 -3.52
C ASN A 142 6.42 -21.72 -3.82
N ALA A 143 6.53 -20.86 -2.80
CA ALA A 143 6.97 -19.47 -2.93
C ALA A 143 8.13 -19.24 -1.95
N PRO A 144 9.33 -19.80 -2.21
CA PRO A 144 10.39 -19.93 -1.21
C PRO A 144 11.08 -18.61 -0.85
N SER A 145 10.74 -17.51 -1.52
CA SER A 145 11.09 -16.15 -1.12
C SER A 145 9.87 -15.24 -1.29
N PRO A 146 8.87 -15.36 -0.40
CA PRO A 146 7.59 -14.68 -0.55
C PRO A 146 7.78 -13.17 -0.45
N PHE A 147 7.06 -12.40 -1.26
CA PHE A 147 7.31 -10.98 -1.46
C PHE A 147 6.07 -10.11 -1.23
N GLY A 148 4.93 -10.41 -1.83
CA GLY A 148 3.67 -9.70 -1.67
C GLY A 148 2.51 -10.63 -1.28
N ILE A 149 1.46 -10.05 -0.69
CA ILE A 149 0.20 -10.72 -0.35
C ILE A 149 -0.95 -9.98 -1.04
N LEU A 150 -1.89 -10.71 -1.65
CA LEU A 150 -3.15 -10.15 -2.14
C LEU A 150 -4.32 -11.06 -1.75
N ASN A 151 -5.38 -10.50 -1.16
CA ASN A 151 -6.63 -11.24 -0.99
C ASN A 151 -7.21 -11.56 -2.37
N HIS A 152 -7.56 -12.81 -2.65
CA HIS A 152 -8.05 -13.15 -3.98
C HIS A 152 -8.94 -14.40 -3.91
N GLN A 153 -10.17 -14.26 -4.43
CA GLN A 153 -11.12 -15.38 -4.59
C GLN A 153 -11.34 -16.22 -3.31
N GLY A 154 -11.37 -15.57 -2.14
CA GLY A 154 -11.58 -16.24 -0.85
C GLY A 154 -10.32 -16.91 -0.27
N GLY A 155 -9.18 -16.82 -0.95
CA GLY A 155 -7.87 -17.18 -0.45
C GLY A 155 -6.91 -15.98 -0.51
N ILE A 156 -5.62 -16.28 -0.56
CA ILE A 156 -4.58 -15.29 -0.77
C ILE A 156 -3.65 -15.72 -1.90
N LEU A 157 -3.18 -14.75 -2.68
CA LEU A 157 -2.03 -14.88 -3.54
C LEU A 157 -0.78 -14.48 -2.75
N VAL A 158 0.29 -15.24 -2.93
CA VAL A 158 1.62 -14.94 -2.42
C VAL A 158 2.55 -14.85 -3.62
N SER A 159 3.06 -13.66 -3.88
CA SER A 159 4.10 -13.48 -4.91
C SER A 159 5.47 -13.87 -4.36
N SER A 160 6.42 -14.18 -5.22
CA SER A 160 7.76 -14.60 -4.83
C SER A 160 8.85 -14.00 -5.73
N SER A 161 10.02 -13.79 -5.13
CA SER A 161 11.20 -13.32 -5.85
C SER A 161 11.99 -14.42 -6.56
N SER A 162 11.58 -15.67 -6.41
CA SER A 162 12.25 -16.80 -7.04
C SER A 162 11.88 -16.88 -8.51
N ALA A 163 12.90 -17.03 -9.37
CA ALA A 163 12.69 -17.08 -10.81
C ALA A 163 11.82 -18.29 -11.21
N ASN A 164 10.80 -18.05 -12.03
CA ASN A 164 9.81 -19.04 -12.44
C ASN A 164 9.06 -19.68 -11.24
N ASP A 165 8.82 -18.91 -10.18
CA ASP A 165 7.94 -19.25 -9.05
C ASP A 165 7.24 -17.96 -8.60
N ASP A 166 6.48 -17.38 -9.53
CA ASP A 166 6.03 -15.99 -9.44
C ASP A 166 4.90 -15.79 -8.43
N ILE A 167 3.78 -16.51 -8.57
CA ILE A 167 2.58 -16.28 -7.75
C ILE A 167 1.86 -17.59 -7.44
N HIS A 168 1.62 -17.84 -6.16
CA HIS A 168 0.99 -19.07 -5.67
C HIS A 168 -0.25 -18.78 -4.83
N ARG A 169 -1.21 -19.69 -4.88
CA ARG A 169 -2.49 -19.62 -4.16
C ARG A 169 -2.41 -20.37 -2.84
N TYR A 170 -2.96 -19.77 -1.81
CA TYR A 170 -3.16 -20.40 -0.51
C TYR A 170 -4.56 -20.08 0.00
N SER A 171 -5.15 -21.01 0.74
CA SER A 171 -6.33 -20.69 1.55
C SER A 171 -5.95 -19.67 2.63
N ILE A 172 -6.95 -19.01 3.24
CA ILE A 172 -6.74 -18.14 4.40
C ILE A 172 -6.13 -18.86 5.63
N SER A 173 -6.17 -20.20 5.64
CA SER A 173 -5.55 -21.04 6.67
C SER A 173 -4.17 -21.58 6.26
N GLY A 174 -3.62 -21.15 5.12
CA GLY A 174 -2.28 -21.52 4.68
C GLY A 174 -2.16 -22.84 3.91
N VAL A 175 -3.28 -23.43 3.48
CA VAL A 175 -3.24 -24.65 2.64
C VAL A 175 -2.96 -24.23 1.20
N SER A 176 -1.91 -24.78 0.59
CA SER A 176 -1.60 -24.49 -0.82
C SER A 176 -2.73 -24.96 -1.74
N GLN A 177 -3.12 -24.10 -2.68
CA GLN A 177 -4.12 -24.34 -3.72
C GLN A 177 -3.49 -24.38 -5.12
N GLY A 178 -2.16 -24.51 -5.18
CA GLY A 178 -1.39 -24.56 -6.42
C GLY A 178 -0.90 -23.19 -6.89
N THR A 179 -0.38 -23.17 -8.10
CA THR A 179 0.17 -21.98 -8.76
C THR A 179 -0.95 -21.12 -9.34
N PHE A 180 -0.84 -19.79 -9.17
CA PHE A 180 -1.69 -18.84 -9.88
C PHE A 180 -1.06 -18.44 -11.21
N HIS A 181 0.20 -18.02 -11.16
CA HIS A 181 0.98 -17.63 -12.33
C HIS A 181 2.41 -18.13 -12.17
N ASN A 182 2.97 -18.63 -13.27
CA ASN A 182 4.38 -18.94 -13.39
C ASN A 182 4.76 -18.85 -14.86
N SER A 183 5.68 -17.95 -15.20
CA SER A 183 6.19 -17.84 -16.57
C SER A 183 7.63 -17.32 -16.60
N THR A 184 8.22 -17.32 -17.79
CA THR A 184 9.48 -16.60 -18.05
C THR A 184 9.24 -15.16 -18.49
N SER A 185 7.98 -14.78 -18.71
CA SER A 185 7.57 -13.45 -19.19
C SER A 185 7.25 -12.49 -18.06
N LEU A 186 7.10 -12.98 -16.84
CA LEU A 186 7.05 -12.23 -15.60
C LEU A 186 8.13 -12.83 -14.70
N ASN A 187 8.93 -12.00 -14.05
CA ASN A 187 10.05 -12.48 -13.23
C ASN A 187 10.20 -11.62 -11.99
N PHE A 188 10.28 -12.27 -10.83
CA PHE A 188 10.32 -11.61 -9.53
C PHE A 188 9.09 -10.72 -9.34
N ALA A 189 7.94 -11.36 -9.13
CA ALA A 189 6.71 -10.71 -8.75
C ALA A 189 6.86 -10.03 -7.38
N GLU A 190 6.70 -8.71 -7.33
CA GLU A 190 6.65 -7.93 -6.10
C GLU A 190 5.20 -7.66 -5.70
N GLN A 191 4.75 -6.40 -5.69
CA GLN A 191 3.39 -6.06 -5.31
C GLN A 191 2.38 -6.60 -6.32
N MET A 192 1.23 -7.01 -5.79
CA MET A 192 0.03 -7.30 -6.55
C MET A 192 -1.12 -6.42 -6.06
N ASP A 193 -2.04 -6.07 -6.96
CA ASP A 193 -3.29 -5.37 -6.66
C ASP A 193 -4.39 -5.85 -7.63
N HIS A 194 -5.64 -5.45 -7.42
CA HIS A 194 -6.70 -5.65 -8.39
C HIS A 194 -6.83 -4.45 -9.34
N ASP A 195 -7.10 -4.73 -10.62
CA ASP A 195 -7.65 -3.71 -11.51
C ASP A 195 -9.16 -3.54 -11.25
N HIS A 196 -9.77 -2.50 -11.83
CA HIS A 196 -11.21 -2.23 -11.71
C HIS A 196 -12.11 -3.33 -12.32
N SER A 197 -11.54 -4.22 -13.13
CA SER A 197 -12.23 -5.39 -13.69
C SER A 197 -12.09 -6.64 -12.81
N GLY A 198 -11.30 -6.58 -11.73
CA GLY A 198 -11.01 -7.70 -10.84
C GLY A 198 -9.86 -8.60 -11.27
N ASN A 199 -9.15 -8.27 -12.36
CA ASN A 199 -7.89 -8.92 -12.74
C ASN A 199 -6.79 -8.55 -11.76
N VAL A 200 -5.67 -9.29 -11.81
CA VAL A 200 -4.53 -9.06 -10.92
C VAL A 200 -3.47 -8.23 -11.63
N LEU A 201 -3.23 -7.01 -11.16
CA LEU A 201 -2.07 -6.21 -11.52
C LEU A 201 -0.85 -6.67 -10.74
N VAL A 202 0.30 -6.75 -11.39
CA VAL A 202 1.55 -7.23 -10.78
C VAL A 202 2.73 -6.38 -11.20
N ALA A 203 3.56 -5.98 -10.24
CA ALA A 203 4.87 -5.40 -10.50
C ALA A 203 5.93 -6.51 -10.64
N GLY A 204 6.49 -6.69 -11.83
CA GLY A 204 7.61 -7.59 -12.10
C GLY A 204 8.94 -6.84 -12.04
N PHE A 205 9.76 -7.12 -11.03
CA PHE A 205 10.98 -6.36 -10.74
C PHE A 205 12.14 -6.70 -11.68
N SER A 206 12.30 -7.99 -12.00
CA SER A 206 13.46 -8.49 -12.76
C SER A 206 13.15 -8.59 -14.24
N SER A 207 14.19 -8.53 -15.08
CA SER A 207 14.04 -8.72 -16.52
C SER A 207 13.35 -10.04 -16.88
N PRO A 208 12.31 -10.03 -17.73
CA PRO A 208 11.65 -8.85 -18.30
C PRO A 208 10.85 -8.05 -17.26
N ALA A 209 11.27 -6.81 -16.99
CA ALA A 209 10.69 -5.97 -15.95
C ALA A 209 9.51 -5.17 -16.49
N GLY A 210 8.40 -5.16 -15.76
CA GLY A 210 7.15 -4.61 -16.26
C GLY A 210 6.03 -4.58 -15.24
N ILE A 211 4.95 -3.91 -15.61
CA ILE A 211 3.66 -4.11 -14.98
C ILE A 211 2.84 -5.05 -15.86
N TYR A 212 2.21 -6.03 -15.24
CA TYR A 212 1.44 -7.07 -15.90
C TYR A 212 0.02 -7.08 -15.38
N THR A 213 -0.95 -7.29 -16.29
CA THR A 213 -2.33 -7.61 -15.92
C THR A 213 -2.55 -9.09 -16.16
N LEU A 214 -2.92 -9.83 -15.12
CA LEU A 214 -3.17 -11.26 -15.16
C LEU A 214 -4.67 -11.53 -15.02
N ASP A 215 -5.19 -12.41 -15.86
CA ASP A 215 -6.58 -12.87 -15.77
C ASP A 215 -6.89 -13.39 -14.37
N ALA A 216 -7.97 -12.89 -13.78
CA ALA A 216 -8.34 -13.20 -12.40
C ALA A 216 -8.49 -14.70 -12.13
N ASN A 217 -8.94 -15.49 -13.11
CA ASN A 217 -9.28 -16.89 -12.89
C ASN A 217 -8.13 -17.83 -13.22
N THR A 218 -7.40 -17.54 -14.29
CA THR A 218 -6.40 -18.42 -14.88
C THR A 218 -4.97 -17.98 -14.59
N GLY A 219 -4.76 -16.72 -14.21
CA GLY A 219 -3.44 -16.13 -14.07
C GLY A 219 -2.71 -15.89 -15.40
N ALA A 220 -3.39 -16.06 -16.56
CA ALA A 220 -2.79 -15.78 -17.86
C ALA A 220 -2.50 -14.28 -18.02
N ILE A 221 -1.37 -13.93 -18.66
CA ILE A 221 -1.06 -12.52 -18.97
C ILE A 221 -2.06 -12.02 -20.02
N LEU A 222 -2.81 -10.97 -19.67
CA LEU A 222 -3.73 -10.25 -20.56
C LEU A 222 -3.03 -9.09 -21.26
N SER A 223 -2.19 -8.37 -20.53
CA SER A 223 -1.44 -7.22 -21.04
C SER A 223 -0.21 -6.94 -20.18
N SER A 224 0.74 -6.19 -20.73
CA SER A 224 1.88 -5.67 -19.97
C SER A 224 2.44 -4.40 -20.61
N PHE A 225 3.23 -3.65 -19.83
CA PHE A 225 4.09 -2.59 -20.33
C PHE A 225 5.42 -2.57 -19.60
N THR A 226 6.46 -2.08 -20.26
CA THR A 226 7.81 -1.99 -19.69
C THR A 226 7.85 -1.00 -18.53
N ALA A 227 8.31 -1.47 -17.37
CA ALA A 227 8.46 -0.68 -16.16
C ALA A 227 9.71 -1.20 -15.43
N SER A 228 10.84 -0.54 -15.66
CA SER A 228 12.14 -1.04 -15.16
C SER A 228 12.20 -1.00 -13.63
N GLY A 229 12.53 -2.15 -13.03
CA GLY A 229 12.65 -2.32 -11.59
C GLY A 229 11.35 -2.03 -10.85
N ALA A 230 10.20 -2.37 -11.45
CA ALA A 230 8.89 -2.15 -10.86
C ALA A 230 8.76 -2.85 -9.49
N ARG A 231 8.17 -2.15 -8.53
CA ARG A 231 8.02 -2.64 -7.14
C ARG A 231 6.57 -2.60 -6.68
N GLY A 232 5.95 -1.43 -6.81
CA GLY A 232 4.55 -1.20 -6.47
C GLY A 232 3.68 -0.96 -7.69
N VAL A 233 2.40 -1.29 -7.58
CA VAL A 233 1.37 -1.07 -8.61
C VAL A 233 0.02 -0.74 -7.96
N PHE A 234 -0.74 0.16 -8.57
CA PHE A 234 -2.09 0.54 -8.16
C PHE A 234 -2.85 1.12 -9.37
N GLN A 235 -4.12 0.75 -9.58
CA GLN A 235 -4.93 1.39 -10.62
C GLN A 235 -5.66 2.62 -10.08
N LEU A 236 -5.42 3.77 -10.70
CA LEU A 236 -6.04 5.04 -10.36
C LEU A 236 -7.51 5.10 -10.80
N GLY A 237 -8.30 5.95 -10.15
CA GLY A 237 -9.72 6.11 -10.47
C GLY A 237 -10.01 6.62 -11.89
N ASN A 238 -9.02 7.23 -12.56
CA ASN A 238 -9.12 7.60 -13.97
C ASN A 238 -8.71 6.47 -14.95
N GLY A 239 -8.39 5.28 -14.45
CA GLY A 239 -7.97 4.11 -15.23
C GLY A 239 -6.47 4.00 -15.51
N ASN A 240 -5.68 5.05 -15.24
CA ASN A 240 -4.23 5.03 -15.38
C ASN A 240 -3.58 4.16 -14.30
N ILE A 241 -2.33 3.75 -14.52
CA ILE A 241 -1.60 2.90 -13.57
C ILE A 241 -0.55 3.72 -12.84
N LEU A 242 -0.64 3.78 -11.52
CA LEU A 242 0.44 4.25 -10.66
C LEU A 242 1.39 3.08 -10.40
N TRP A 243 2.68 3.27 -10.66
CA TRP A 243 3.71 2.26 -10.41
C TRP A 243 4.96 2.89 -9.80
N SER A 244 5.78 2.10 -9.11
CA SER A 244 6.98 2.59 -8.44
C SER A 244 8.23 1.78 -8.76
N ASN A 245 9.39 2.41 -8.58
CA ASN A 245 10.70 1.77 -8.58
C ASN A 245 11.68 2.53 -7.67
N SER A 246 12.97 2.21 -7.74
CA SER A 246 14.02 2.89 -6.95
C SER A 246 14.21 4.37 -7.27
N ALA A 247 13.65 4.88 -8.38
CA ALA A 247 13.72 6.28 -8.76
C ALA A 247 12.47 7.07 -8.34
N GLY A 248 11.36 6.40 -8.02
CA GLY A 248 10.20 7.03 -7.37
C GLY A 248 8.88 6.42 -7.82
N ALA A 249 7.86 7.27 -7.97
CA ALA A 249 6.54 6.88 -8.45
C ALA A 249 6.23 7.53 -9.81
N HIS A 250 5.54 6.79 -10.65
CA HIS A 250 5.24 7.11 -12.05
C HIS A 250 3.78 6.82 -12.34
N VAL A 251 3.15 7.67 -13.15
CA VAL A 251 1.82 7.41 -13.71
C VAL A 251 1.99 6.99 -15.15
N TYR A 252 1.56 5.77 -15.47
CA TYR A 252 1.41 5.28 -16.83
C TYR A 252 0.02 5.65 -17.34
N ASP A 253 0.00 6.51 -18.35
CA ASP A 253 -1.23 6.84 -19.07
C ASP A 253 -1.54 5.75 -20.09
N VAL A 254 -2.67 5.05 -19.89
CA VAL A 254 -3.03 3.87 -20.69
C VAL A 254 -3.39 4.20 -22.14
N ASN A 255 -3.81 5.44 -22.42
CA ASN A 255 -4.22 5.86 -23.75
C ASN A 255 -3.00 6.26 -24.60
N THR A 256 -2.05 6.97 -24.01
CA THR A 256 -0.82 7.45 -24.67
C THR A 256 0.34 6.48 -24.55
N GLN A 257 0.25 5.51 -23.63
CA GLN A 257 1.28 4.52 -23.32
C GLN A 257 2.59 5.14 -22.81
N ILE A 258 2.48 6.26 -22.09
CA ILE A 258 3.64 7.00 -21.56
C ILE A 258 3.62 6.95 -20.03
N SER A 259 4.76 6.59 -19.44
CA SER A 259 5.01 6.76 -18.00
C SER A 259 5.61 8.13 -17.71
N THR A 260 4.99 8.89 -16.81
CA THR A 260 5.50 10.17 -16.31
C THR A 260 5.82 10.06 -14.82
N GLN A 261 7.03 10.46 -14.43
CA GLN A 261 7.40 10.49 -13.02
C GLN A 261 6.61 11.59 -12.28
N VAL A 262 5.91 11.21 -11.22
CA VAL A 262 5.12 12.12 -10.36
C VAL A 262 5.80 12.36 -9.00
N TYR A 263 6.76 11.51 -8.64
CA TYR A 263 7.57 11.65 -7.44
C TYR A 263 8.96 11.04 -7.64
N ALA A 264 9.99 11.68 -7.10
CA ALA A 264 11.36 11.17 -7.09
C ALA A 264 11.74 10.69 -5.68
N GLY A 265 12.22 9.45 -5.57
CA GLY A 265 12.54 8.81 -4.29
C GLY A 265 12.69 7.29 -4.38
N GLY A 266 12.92 6.60 -3.27
CA GLY A 266 13.03 5.14 -3.22
C GLY A 266 11.68 4.44 -3.11
N GLY A 267 10.86 4.51 -4.16
CA GLY A 267 9.49 4.02 -4.20
C GLY A 267 9.34 2.52 -3.89
N ARG A 268 8.23 2.20 -3.24
CA ARG A 268 7.83 0.85 -2.78
C ARG A 268 6.33 0.65 -2.96
N TYR A 269 5.67 -0.13 -2.11
CA TYR A 269 4.30 -0.57 -2.36
C TYR A 269 3.28 0.54 -2.12
N PHE A 270 2.16 0.46 -2.84
CA PHE A 270 1.03 1.36 -2.72
C PHE A 270 -0.10 0.73 -1.92
N ASP A 271 -0.81 1.51 -1.11
CA ASP A 271 -2.08 1.05 -0.53
C ASP A 271 -3.01 2.25 -0.31
N LEU A 272 -4.31 1.99 -0.17
CA LEU A 272 -5.29 3.02 0.08
C LEU A 272 -5.27 3.42 1.57
N LEU A 273 -5.26 4.72 1.81
CA LEU A 273 -5.41 5.34 3.12
C LEU A 273 -6.73 6.12 3.15
N VAL A 274 -7.59 5.80 4.10
CA VAL A 274 -8.83 6.51 4.40
C VAL A 274 -8.70 7.19 5.75
N ILE A 275 -8.80 8.51 5.75
CA ILE A 275 -8.76 9.33 6.96
C ILE A 275 -10.17 9.83 7.28
N PRO A 276 -10.81 9.32 8.35
CA PRO A 276 -12.13 9.78 8.77
C PRO A 276 -12.11 11.27 9.13
N ALA A 277 -13.22 11.95 8.89
CA ALA A 277 -13.40 13.28 9.44
C ALA A 277 -13.53 13.23 10.98
N PRO A 278 -13.03 14.23 11.74
CA PRO A 278 -12.44 15.50 11.29
C PRO A 278 -10.96 15.44 10.93
N GLY A 279 -10.29 14.28 10.99
CA GLY A 279 -8.86 14.13 10.69
C GLY A 279 -8.46 14.65 9.31
N ALA A 280 -9.34 14.49 8.32
CA ALA A 280 -9.17 15.06 6.98
C ALA A 280 -9.04 16.61 6.97
N ALA A 281 -9.75 17.33 7.84
CA ALA A 281 -9.73 18.79 7.87
C ALA A 281 -8.40 19.35 8.42
N ALA A 282 -7.75 18.63 9.34
CA ALA A 282 -6.45 19.01 9.90
C ALA A 282 -5.33 18.95 8.84
N LEU A 283 -5.40 17.98 7.92
CA LEU A 283 -4.44 17.83 6.83
C LEU A 283 -4.56 18.91 5.76
N LEU A 284 -5.79 19.28 5.39
CA LEU A 284 -6.04 20.39 4.48
C LEU A 284 -5.61 21.75 5.06
N GLY A 285 -5.75 21.93 6.39
CA GLY A 285 -5.30 23.15 7.08
C GLY A 285 -3.78 23.38 7.02
N LEU A 286 -2.98 22.32 7.06
CA LEU A 286 -1.52 22.40 6.94
C LEU A 286 -1.07 22.74 5.50
N GLY A 287 -1.74 22.21 4.47
CA GLY A 287 -1.46 22.53 3.07
C GLY A 287 -1.75 24.00 2.72
N ALA A 288 -2.84 24.57 3.25
CA ALA A 288 -3.20 25.96 3.03
C ALA A 288 -2.21 26.96 3.69
N LEU A 289 -1.63 26.60 4.84
CA LEU A 289 -0.65 27.44 5.54
C LEU A 289 0.72 27.51 4.84
N VAL A 290 1.10 26.45 4.10
CA VAL A 290 2.34 26.46 3.29
C VAL A 290 2.18 27.30 2.02
N GLY A 291 0.97 27.33 1.41
CA GLY A 291 0.66 28.20 0.27
C GLY A 291 0.57 29.69 0.63
N GLY A 292 0.17 30.02 1.86
CA GLY A 292 -0.02 31.41 2.32
C GLY A 292 1.26 32.20 2.63
N ARG A 293 2.41 31.53 2.77
CA ARG A 293 3.67 32.18 3.22
C ARG A 293 4.54 32.78 2.11
N ARG A 294 4.16 32.65 0.83
CA ARG A 294 4.97 33.14 -0.32
C ARG A 294 4.54 34.48 -0.93
N ARG A 295 3.67 35.26 -0.29
CA ARG A 295 3.34 36.63 -0.74
C ARG A 295 3.45 37.66 0.37
N ARG A 296 4.66 37.90 0.88
CA ARG A 296 5.07 39.19 1.47
C ARG A 296 6.58 39.37 1.34
N ARG A 297 7.01 39.91 0.21
CA ARG A 297 8.01 40.98 0.04
C ARG A 297 8.18 41.24 -1.45
#